data_AF-A0A7X8ET14-F1
#
_entry.id   AF-A0A7X8ET14-F1
#
_cell.length_a   1.000
_cell.length_b   1.000
_cell.length_c   1.000
_cell.angle_alpha   90.00
_cell.angle_beta   90.00
_cell.angle_gamma   90.00
#
_symmetry.space_group_name_H-M   'P 1'
#
loop_
_entity.id
_entity.type
_entity.pdbx_description
1 polymer ?
#
loop_
_entity_poly.entity_id
_entity_poly.type
_entity_poly.pdbx_seq_one_letter_code
_entity_poly.pdbx_strand_id
1 'polypeptide(L)'
;ATTAAIRHGSSGGALFNQNGQLIGMTSSFGGESYYSIPARFIEELPRNLNIPLKEISSITPTLRAPKNISVSVEQREAHVSWEPIYGIDYFHLYISSELNGEYTKIKNPKNQSDQWFWGYPYCFGMAVNHPKECYLKIVAVQNGVSSAPSEIIKVVIE
;
A
#
# COMPACT_ATOMS: atom_id res chain seq x y z
N ALA A 1 19.24 -25.64 -24.53
CA ALA A 1 18.49 -25.34 -23.30
C ALA A 1 17.37 -24.37 -23.64
N THR A 2 16.12 -24.77 -23.46
CA THR A 2 14.95 -23.91 -23.70
C THR A 2 14.69 -23.12 -22.42
N THR A 3 14.96 -21.81 -22.44
CA THR A 3 14.54 -20.92 -21.35
C THR A 3 13.05 -20.63 -21.53
N ALA A 4 12.25 -20.77 -20.47
CA ALA A 4 10.85 -20.35 -20.50
C ALA A 4 10.80 -18.82 -20.47
N ALA A 5 10.11 -18.21 -21.43
CA ALA A 5 9.87 -16.78 -21.41
C ALA A 5 9.05 -16.41 -20.16
N ILE A 6 9.46 -15.38 -19.42
CA ILE A 6 8.63 -14.82 -18.37
C ILE A 6 7.43 -14.17 -19.05
N ARG A 7 6.22 -14.58 -18.67
CA ARG A 7 4.96 -14.11 -19.25
C ARG A 7 4.02 -13.64 -18.14
N HIS A 8 2.92 -13.02 -18.55
CA HIS A 8 1.82 -12.74 -17.65
C HIS A 8 1.40 -14.03 -16.92
N GLY A 9 1.18 -13.96 -15.61
CA GLY A 9 0.93 -15.11 -14.75
C GLY A 9 2.17 -15.88 -14.29
N SER A 10 3.38 -15.52 -14.74
CA SER A 10 4.63 -16.12 -14.24
C SER A 10 5.09 -15.53 -12.90
N SER A 11 4.39 -14.54 -12.33
CA SER A 11 4.81 -13.84 -11.10
C SER A 11 4.93 -14.77 -9.89
N GLY A 12 5.97 -14.58 -9.07
CA GLY A 12 6.21 -15.36 -7.86
C GLY A 12 6.90 -16.71 -8.07
N GLY A 13 7.20 -17.09 -9.32
CA GLY A 13 7.96 -18.28 -9.66
C GLY A 13 9.47 -18.12 -9.47
N ALA A 14 10.17 -19.22 -9.22
CA ALA A 14 11.63 -19.24 -9.13
C ALA A 14 12.28 -19.38 -10.53
N LEU A 15 13.38 -18.65 -10.73
CA LEU A 15 14.24 -18.77 -11.91
C LEU A 15 15.47 -19.60 -11.54
N PHE A 16 15.71 -20.68 -12.30
CA PHE A 16 16.83 -21.59 -12.08
C PHE A 16 17.78 -21.57 -13.29
N ASN A 17 19.08 -21.65 -13.02
CA ASN A 17 20.05 -21.90 -14.09
C ASN A 17 20.08 -23.39 -14.49
N GLN A 18 20.90 -23.74 -15.49
CA GLN A 18 21.04 -25.12 -15.98
C GLN A 18 21.54 -26.13 -14.94
N ASN A 19 22.12 -25.65 -13.83
CA ASN A 19 22.61 -26.48 -12.73
C ASN A 19 21.55 -26.62 -11.61
N GLY A 20 20.33 -26.08 -11.79
CA GLY A 20 19.28 -26.10 -10.77
C GLY A 20 19.47 -25.07 -9.65
N GLN A 21 20.37 -24.10 -9.81
CA GLN A 21 20.60 -23.07 -8.79
C GLN A 21 19.60 -21.92 -8.96
N LEU A 22 19.01 -21.46 -7.85
CA LEU A 22 18.14 -20.29 -7.83
C LEU A 22 18.93 -19.03 -8.21
N ILE A 23 18.54 -18.36 -9.28
CA ILE A 23 19.19 -17.12 -9.74
C ILE A 23 18.28 -15.90 -9.61
N GLY A 24 16.99 -16.10 -9.34
CA GLY A 24 16.07 -15.01 -9.03
C GLY A 24 14.64 -15.48 -8.87
N MET A 25 13.76 -14.53 -8.58
CA MET A 25 12.32 -14.71 -8.54
C MET A 25 11.68 -13.85 -9.62
N THR A 26 10.74 -14.40 -10.37
CA THR A 26 9.96 -13.64 -11.34
C THR A 26 9.08 -12.64 -10.60
N SER A 27 9.16 -11.38 -11.01
CA SER A 27 8.26 -10.33 -10.55
C SER A 27 7.73 -9.64 -11.79
N SER A 28 6.46 -9.90 -12.15
CA SER A 28 5.84 -9.18 -13.26
C SER A 28 5.26 -7.87 -12.74
N PHE A 29 5.78 -6.74 -13.22
CA PHE A 29 5.25 -5.42 -12.92
C PHE A 29 4.98 -4.68 -14.24
N GLY A 30 3.70 -4.64 -14.63
CA GLY A 30 3.19 -3.83 -15.74
C GLY A 30 3.35 -4.43 -17.15
N GLY A 31 2.25 -4.51 -17.90
CA GLY A 31 2.23 -4.75 -19.35
C GLY A 31 3.11 -5.92 -19.85
N GLU A 32 3.83 -5.68 -20.95
CA GLU A 32 4.77 -6.65 -21.57
C GLU A 32 6.18 -6.64 -20.94
N SER A 33 6.39 -5.89 -19.85
CA SER A 33 7.69 -5.82 -19.19
C SER A 33 7.75 -6.78 -18.00
N TYR A 34 8.60 -7.79 -18.14
CA TYR A 34 8.79 -8.83 -17.14
C TYR A 34 10.12 -8.64 -16.44
N TYR A 35 10.07 -8.45 -15.12
CA TYR A 35 11.25 -8.28 -14.31
C TYR A 35 11.54 -9.55 -13.51
N SER A 36 12.76 -9.64 -13.03
CA SER A 36 13.13 -10.61 -12.00
C SER A 36 13.84 -9.87 -10.88
N ILE A 37 13.65 -10.36 -9.66
CA ILE A 37 14.45 -9.98 -8.51
C ILE A 37 15.61 -10.98 -8.46
N PRO A 38 16.85 -10.58 -8.76
CA PRO A 38 18.01 -11.46 -8.66
C PRO A 38 18.15 -12.07 -7.26
N ALA A 39 18.47 -13.36 -7.18
CA ALA A 39 18.62 -14.07 -5.91
C ALA A 39 19.70 -13.44 -5.01
N ARG A 40 20.75 -12.84 -5.61
CA ARG A 40 21.79 -12.10 -4.89
C ARG A 40 21.23 -10.99 -3.99
N PHE A 41 20.15 -10.33 -4.37
CA PHE A 41 19.55 -9.29 -3.53
C PHE A 41 18.93 -9.90 -2.27
N ILE A 42 18.41 -11.12 -2.35
CA ILE A 42 17.89 -11.87 -1.21
C ILE A 42 19.05 -12.34 -0.32
N GLU A 43 20.16 -12.77 -0.90
CA GLU A 43 21.37 -13.18 -0.17
C GLU A 43 22.02 -12.01 0.59
N GLU A 44 21.98 -10.81 0.01
CA GLU A 44 22.51 -9.58 0.59
C GLU A 44 21.57 -8.96 1.64
N LEU A 45 20.32 -9.42 1.76
CA LEU A 45 19.40 -8.90 2.76
C LEU A 45 19.94 -9.17 4.18
N PRO A 46 20.07 -8.12 5.01
CA PRO A 46 20.45 -8.28 6.40
C PRO A 46 19.54 -9.30 7.10
N ARG A 47 20.10 -10.37 7.67
CA ARG A 47 19.29 -11.45 8.29
C ARG A 47 18.50 -11.00 9.52
N ASN A 48 18.83 -9.85 10.10
CA ASN A 48 18.04 -9.19 11.14
C ASN A 48 16.74 -8.57 10.60
N LEU A 49 16.52 -8.54 9.28
CA LEU A 49 15.23 -8.23 8.66
C LEU A 49 14.40 -9.50 8.38
N ASN A 50 14.96 -10.69 8.59
CA ASN A 50 14.26 -11.96 8.40
C ASN A 50 13.68 -12.42 9.73
N ILE A 51 12.36 -12.32 9.87
CA ILE A 51 11.65 -12.85 11.03
C ILE A 51 11.34 -14.34 10.75
N PRO A 52 11.80 -15.30 11.57
CA PRO A 52 11.43 -16.70 11.41
C PRO A 52 9.92 -16.88 11.38
N LEU A 53 9.41 -17.80 10.55
CA LEU A 53 7.96 -18.03 10.41
C LEU A 53 7.27 -18.34 11.75
N LYS A 54 7.97 -19.04 12.66
CA LYS A 54 7.49 -19.33 14.02
C LYS A 54 7.38 -18.08 14.91
N GLU A 55 8.14 -17.03 14.60
CA GLU A 55 8.16 -15.76 15.34
C GLU A 55 7.18 -14.77 14.72
N ILE A 56 6.81 -14.92 13.45
CA ILE A 56 5.75 -14.15 12.79
C ILE A 56 4.44 -14.19 13.57
N SER A 57 4.07 -15.35 14.14
CA SER A 57 2.84 -15.49 14.94
C SER A 57 2.90 -14.76 16.28
N SER A 58 4.10 -14.40 16.75
CA SER A 58 4.33 -13.67 18.00
C SER A 58 4.55 -12.17 17.78
N ILE A 59 4.67 -11.71 16.52
CA ILE A 59 4.74 -10.29 16.22
C ILE A 59 3.41 -9.66 16.66
N THR A 60 3.48 -8.81 17.67
CA THR A 60 2.35 -7.94 18.00
C THR A 60 2.42 -6.74 17.07
N PRO A 61 1.46 -6.58 16.13
CA PRO A 61 1.48 -5.46 15.22
C PRO A 61 1.34 -4.18 16.04
N THR A 62 2.26 -3.23 15.84
CA THR A 62 2.19 -1.95 16.54
C THR A 62 1.21 -1.05 15.80
N LEU A 63 0.08 -0.78 16.43
CA LEU A 63 -0.85 0.24 15.95
C LEU A 63 -0.15 1.60 15.93
N ARG A 64 -0.10 2.23 14.76
CA ARG A 64 0.60 3.49 14.53
C ARG A 64 -0.15 4.37 13.53
N ALA A 65 0.14 5.66 13.55
CA ALA A 65 -0.37 6.59 12.55
C ALA A 65 0.12 6.18 11.14
N PRO A 66 -0.72 6.25 10.11
CA PRO A 66 -0.30 6.07 8.72
C PRO A 66 0.80 7.07 8.33
N LYS A 67 1.82 6.60 7.59
CA LYS A 67 2.94 7.42 7.10
C LYS A 67 3.22 7.16 5.62
N ASN A 68 4.21 7.88 5.08
CA ASN A 68 4.63 7.79 3.68
C ASN A 68 3.44 7.94 2.72
N ILE A 69 2.60 8.94 3.02
CA ILE A 69 1.38 9.18 2.26
C ILE A 69 1.76 9.87 0.97
N SER A 70 1.28 9.34 -0.15
CA SER A 70 1.44 9.95 -1.47
C SER A 70 0.08 10.29 -2.06
N VAL A 71 0.04 11.42 -2.77
CA VAL A 71 -1.14 11.89 -3.48
C VAL A 71 -0.75 12.11 -4.93
N SER A 72 -1.49 11.51 -5.85
CA SER A 72 -1.43 11.81 -7.28
C SER A 72 -2.82 12.24 -7.76
N VAL A 73 -2.86 13.11 -8.76
CA VAL A 73 -4.12 13.54 -9.39
C VAL A 73 -4.05 13.18 -10.86
N GLU A 74 -5.02 12.40 -11.33
CA GLU A 74 -5.13 11.99 -12.74
C GLU A 74 -6.59 12.17 -13.19
N GLN A 75 -6.81 12.87 -14.31
CA GLN A 75 -8.13 13.00 -14.95
C GLN A 75 -9.29 13.41 -14.00
N ARG A 76 -9.02 14.29 -13.02
CA ARG A 76 -9.96 14.73 -11.96
C ARG A 76 -10.29 13.67 -10.91
N GLU A 77 -9.44 12.68 -10.74
CA GLU A 77 -9.46 11.77 -9.60
C GLU A 77 -8.19 11.97 -8.79
N ALA A 78 -8.34 12.21 -7.49
CA ALA A 78 -7.21 12.22 -6.57
C ALA A 78 -7.05 10.80 -6.01
N HIS A 79 -5.86 10.23 -6.19
CA HIS A 79 -5.47 8.94 -5.66
C HIS A 79 -4.53 9.12 -4.48
N VAL A 80 -4.87 8.48 -3.36
CA VAL A 80 -4.10 8.54 -2.12
C VAL A 80 -3.65 7.14 -1.74
N SER A 81 -2.37 7.01 -1.41
CA SER A 81 -1.78 5.77 -0.90
C SER A 81 -0.91 6.06 0.31
N TRP A 82 -0.69 5.05 1.15
CA TRP A 82 0.17 5.13 2.32
C TRP A 82 0.85 3.79 2.54
N GLU A 83 1.86 3.76 3.42
CA GLU A 83 2.53 2.50 3.76
C GLU A 83 1.56 1.53 4.45
N PRO A 84 1.62 0.21 4.16
CA PRO A 84 0.78 -0.75 4.84
C PRO A 84 1.12 -0.80 6.34
N ILE A 85 0.09 -0.86 7.16
CA ILE A 85 0.21 -1.17 8.59
C ILE A 85 -0.39 -2.56 8.75
N TYR A 86 0.45 -3.55 9.06
CA TYR A 86 0.00 -4.93 9.20
C TYR A 86 -0.77 -5.12 10.49
N GLY A 87 -1.74 -6.04 10.47
CA GLY A 87 -2.49 -6.49 11.64
C GLY A 87 -3.56 -5.52 12.16
N ILE A 88 -3.87 -4.45 11.42
CA ILE A 88 -5.03 -3.59 11.68
C ILE A 88 -6.27 -4.15 10.98
N ASP A 89 -7.45 -3.71 11.42
CA ASP A 89 -8.72 -4.14 10.82
C ASP A 89 -9.10 -3.27 9.63
N TYR A 90 -9.00 -1.94 9.77
CA TYR A 90 -9.39 -0.96 8.77
C TYR A 90 -8.81 0.43 9.06
N PHE A 91 -9.14 1.39 8.21
CA PHE A 91 -8.85 2.82 8.35
C PHE A 91 -10.13 3.64 8.35
N HIS A 92 -10.08 4.76 9.06
CA HIS A 92 -11.02 5.87 8.86
C HIS A 92 -10.31 7.00 8.13
N LEU A 93 -10.99 7.56 7.13
CA LEU A 93 -10.54 8.73 6.41
C LEU A 93 -11.42 9.91 6.80
N TYR A 94 -10.80 11.06 6.96
CA TYR A 94 -11.48 12.29 7.28
C TYR A 94 -11.10 13.39 6.29
N ILE A 95 -12.05 14.25 5.93
CA ILE A 95 -11.88 15.35 4.98
C ILE A 95 -12.37 16.68 5.54
N SER A 96 -11.66 17.75 5.20
CA SER A 96 -12.03 19.15 5.47
C SER A 96 -11.69 20.02 4.25
N SER A 97 -12.44 21.11 4.04
CA SER A 97 -12.09 22.16 3.07
C SER A 97 -11.08 23.16 3.60
N GLU A 98 -10.75 23.10 4.90
CA GLU A 98 -9.84 24.01 5.58
C GLU A 98 -8.80 23.25 6.40
N LEU A 99 -7.55 23.72 6.41
CA LEU A 99 -6.43 23.07 7.10
C LEU A 99 -6.71 22.76 8.58
N ASN A 100 -7.34 23.71 9.28
CA ASN A 100 -7.67 23.60 10.70
C ASN A 100 -9.19 23.58 10.94
N GLY A 101 -9.98 23.27 9.91
CA GLY A 101 -11.44 23.22 9.99
C GLY A 101 -11.97 21.94 10.64
N GLU A 102 -13.29 21.78 10.61
CA GLU A 102 -13.93 20.55 11.04
C GLU A 102 -13.73 19.43 10.01
N TYR A 103 -13.28 18.28 10.50
CA TYR A 103 -13.04 17.10 9.68
C TYR A 103 -14.22 16.14 9.76
N THR A 104 -14.78 15.79 8.61
CA THR A 104 -15.88 14.83 8.50
C THR A 104 -15.40 13.49 7.98
N LYS A 105 -16.00 12.40 8.44
CA LYS A 105 -15.57 11.05 8.06
C LYS A 105 -16.08 10.72 6.65
N ILE A 106 -15.20 10.18 5.81
CA ILE A 106 -15.52 9.78 4.44
C ILE A 106 -16.10 8.36 4.43
N LYS A 107 -17.29 8.21 3.84
CA LYS A 107 -17.88 6.89 3.59
C LYS A 107 -17.41 6.31 2.27
N ASN A 108 -17.15 5.02 2.25
CA ASN A 108 -16.89 4.25 1.05
C ASN A 108 -18.19 4.13 0.24
N PRO A 109 -18.26 4.69 -0.98
CA PRO A 109 -19.50 4.72 -1.76
C PRO A 109 -19.98 3.33 -2.18
N LYS A 110 -19.09 2.32 -2.23
CA LYS A 110 -19.41 0.96 -2.65
C LYS A 110 -20.24 0.20 -1.63
N ASN A 111 -19.99 0.41 -0.34
CA ASN A 111 -20.61 -0.34 0.75
C ASN A 111 -21.25 0.54 1.83
N GLN A 112 -21.21 1.87 1.67
CA GLN A 112 -21.75 2.88 2.59
C GLN A 112 -21.15 2.84 4.01
N SER A 113 -20.10 2.03 4.22
CA SER A 113 -19.33 1.96 5.45
C SER A 113 -18.32 3.09 5.52
N ASP A 114 -17.93 3.48 6.72
CA ASP A 114 -16.84 4.42 6.97
C ASP A 114 -15.48 3.74 7.14
N GLN A 115 -15.43 2.42 6.95
CA GLN A 115 -14.24 1.59 6.99
C GLN A 115 -13.60 1.52 5.61
N TRP A 116 -12.31 1.83 5.56
CA TRP A 116 -11.47 1.73 4.39
C TRP A 116 -10.36 0.70 4.61
N PHE A 117 -9.90 0.06 3.54
CA PHE A 117 -8.87 -0.96 3.61
C PHE A 117 -7.67 -0.52 2.79
N TRP A 118 -6.48 -0.98 3.20
CA TRP A 118 -5.28 -0.76 2.40
C TRP A 118 -5.43 -1.48 1.06
N GLY A 119 -5.02 -0.80 -0.02
CA GLY A 119 -5.13 -1.30 -1.38
C GLY A 119 -3.97 -0.82 -2.25
N TYR A 120 -3.69 -1.59 -3.30
CA TYR A 120 -2.69 -1.28 -4.31
C TYR A 120 -3.37 -1.18 -5.70
N PRO A 121 -2.97 -0.24 -6.59
CA PRO A 121 -1.90 0.75 -6.42
C PRO A 121 -2.27 1.93 -5.50
N TYR A 122 -3.57 2.12 -5.26
CA TYR A 122 -4.10 3.20 -4.44
C TYR A 122 -5.00 2.64 -3.35
N CYS A 123 -4.93 3.23 -2.16
CA CYS A 123 -5.77 2.84 -1.04
C CYS A 123 -7.12 3.56 -1.08
N PHE A 124 -7.14 4.77 -1.63
CA PHE A 124 -8.31 5.63 -1.72
C PHE A 124 -8.30 6.43 -3.03
N GLY A 125 -9.46 6.55 -3.66
CA GLY A 125 -9.70 7.41 -4.82
C GLY A 125 -10.91 8.30 -4.55
N MET A 126 -10.83 9.58 -4.89
CA MET A 126 -11.98 10.47 -4.88
C MET A 126 -12.13 11.20 -6.19
N ALA A 127 -13.37 11.18 -6.71
CA ALA A 127 -13.78 12.07 -7.78
C ALA A 127 -13.72 13.51 -7.27
N VAL A 128 -13.05 14.37 -8.03
CA VAL A 128 -12.88 15.75 -7.66
C VAL A 128 -14.08 16.55 -8.16
N ASN A 129 -15.14 16.56 -7.36
CA ASN A 129 -16.36 17.32 -7.69
C ASN A 129 -16.46 18.65 -6.90
N HIS A 130 -15.66 18.85 -5.84
CA HIS A 130 -15.63 20.08 -5.00
C HIS A 130 -14.30 20.16 -4.21
N PRO A 131 -14.01 21.31 -3.55
CA PRO A 131 -13.18 22.46 -3.98
C PRO A 131 -11.82 22.13 -4.65
N LYS A 132 -11.11 23.15 -5.20
CA LYS A 132 -9.75 23.04 -5.79
C LYS A 132 -8.68 22.52 -4.82
N GLU A 133 -9.01 22.48 -3.53
CA GLU A 133 -8.09 22.11 -2.47
C GLU A 133 -8.88 21.52 -1.30
N CYS A 134 -8.44 20.37 -0.79
CA CYS A 134 -8.98 19.79 0.44
C CYS A 134 -7.87 19.20 1.30
N TYR A 135 -8.23 18.86 2.53
CA TYR A 135 -7.30 18.35 3.52
C TYR A 135 -7.79 17.01 4.07
N LEU A 136 -6.91 16.02 4.13
CA LEU A 136 -7.20 14.68 4.62
C LEU A 136 -6.44 14.34 5.89
N LYS A 137 -7.06 13.50 6.71
CA LYS A 137 -6.42 12.78 7.82
C LYS A 137 -6.81 11.30 7.75
N ILE A 138 -5.87 10.42 8.07
CA ILE A 138 -6.08 8.97 8.04
C ILE A 138 -5.78 8.41 9.42
N VAL A 139 -6.66 7.55 9.92
CA VAL A 139 -6.53 6.88 11.23
C VAL A 139 -6.61 5.38 11.02
N ALA A 140 -5.64 4.63 11.53
CA ALA A 140 -5.69 3.17 11.54
C ALA A 140 -6.48 2.68 12.76
N VAL A 141 -7.22 1.58 12.61
CA VAL A 141 -8.03 1.00 13.67
C VAL A 141 -7.72 -0.49 13.82
N GLN A 142 -7.50 -0.92 15.06
CA GLN A 142 -7.25 -2.31 15.42
C GLN A 142 -8.02 -2.65 16.69
N ASN A 143 -8.85 -3.69 16.65
CA ASN A 143 -9.73 -4.12 17.74
C ASN A 143 -10.57 -2.96 18.32
N GLY A 144 -11.05 -2.07 17.44
CA GLY A 144 -11.81 -0.87 17.82
C GLY A 144 -10.97 0.29 18.40
N VAL A 145 -9.67 0.11 18.62
CA VAL A 145 -8.76 1.16 19.10
C VAL A 145 -8.19 1.93 17.91
N SER A 146 -8.25 3.26 17.98
CA SER A 146 -7.71 4.15 16.95
C SER A 146 -6.26 4.54 17.22
N SER A 147 -5.45 4.61 16.17
CA SER A 147 -4.13 5.24 16.21
C SER A 147 -4.25 6.76 16.37
N ALA A 148 -3.12 7.44 16.59
CA ALA A 148 -3.02 8.85 16.26
C ALA A 148 -3.32 9.07 14.75
N PRO A 149 -3.87 10.23 14.36
CA PRO A 149 -4.06 10.55 12.94
C PRO A 149 -2.71 10.71 12.23
N SER A 150 -2.72 10.51 10.92
CA SER A 150 -1.62 10.89 10.05
C SER A 150 -1.31 12.39 10.14
N GLU A 151 -0.18 12.79 9.55
CA GLU A 151 0.01 14.18 9.16
C GLU A 151 -1.14 14.66 8.25
N ILE A 152 -1.42 15.95 8.27
CA ILE A 152 -2.46 16.53 7.41
C ILE A 152 -1.98 16.49 5.96
N ILE A 153 -2.77 15.83 5.12
CA ILE A 153 -2.45 15.68 3.71
C ILE A 153 -3.20 16.78 2.95
N LYS A 154 -2.46 17.65 2.28
CA LYS A 154 -3.04 18.63 1.37
C LYS A 154 -3.25 17.97 0.00
N VAL A 155 -4.48 17.99 -0.50
CA VAL A 155 -4.81 17.55 -1.85
C VAL A 155 -5.14 18.80 -2.66
N VAL A 156 -4.29 19.13 -3.62
CA VAL A 156 -4.52 20.24 -4.57
C VAL A 156 -4.95 19.63 -5.88
N ILE A 157 -6.02 20.17 -6.45
CA ILE A 157 -6.50 19.79 -7.77
C ILE A 157 -6.32 20.99 -8.69
N GLU A 158 -5.48 20.82 -9.72
CA GLU A 158 -5.22 21.81 -10.77
C GLU A 158 -6.38 21.91 -11.79
#